data_AF-Q7NEK5-F1
#
_entry.id   AF-Q7NEK5-F1
#
_cell.length_a   1.000
_cell.length_b   1.000
_cell.length_c   1.000
_cell.angle_alpha   90.00
_cell.angle_beta   90.00
_cell.angle_gamma   90.00
#
_symmetry.space_group_name_H-M   'P 1'
#
loop_
_entity.id
_entity.type
_entity.pdbx_description
1 polymer ?
#
loop_
_entity_poly.entity_id
_entity_poly.type
_entity_poly.pdbx_seq_one_letter_code
_entity_poly.pdbx_strand_id
1 'polypeptide(L)'
;MSDSGVAKIFWHGRSQAVRLPMAFRLPGDRVRVRRVGDGILLEPIVTDIDAWFGAMDRFADVPFMEEGRQQPPMPEAKTLFE
;
A
#
# COMPACT_ATOMS: atom_id res chain seq x y z
N MET A 1 -14.41 14.07 -12.24
CA MET A 1 -15.57 13.40 -11.63
C MET A 1 -15.14 11.99 -11.32
N SER A 2 -15.41 11.47 -10.13
CA SER A 2 -15.09 10.07 -9.81
C SER A 2 -15.98 9.16 -10.64
N ASP A 3 -15.39 8.26 -11.41
CA ASP A 3 -16.16 7.19 -12.05
C ASP A 3 -16.85 6.37 -10.97
N SER A 4 -18.15 6.12 -11.14
CA SER A 4 -18.97 5.34 -10.22
C SER A 4 -19.62 4.18 -10.96
N GLY A 5 -19.74 3.04 -10.30
CA GLY A 5 -20.33 1.85 -10.88
C GLY A 5 -20.89 0.93 -9.81
N VAL A 6 -21.86 0.11 -10.19
CA VAL A 6 -22.46 -0.89 -9.31
C VAL A 6 -21.80 -2.23 -9.58
N ALA A 7 -21.34 -2.90 -8.52
CA ALA A 7 -20.74 -4.22 -8.59
C ALA A 7 -21.64 -5.25 -7.89
N LYS A 8 -21.62 -6.49 -8.38
CA LYS A 8 -22.37 -7.58 -7.76
C LYS A 8 -21.55 -8.19 -6.62
N ILE A 9 -22.18 -8.28 -5.45
CA ILE A 9 -21.68 -9.07 -4.32
C ILE A 9 -22.17 -10.52 -4.50
N PHE A 10 -21.28 -11.47 -4.27
CA PHE A 10 -21.60 -12.90 -4.32
C PHE A 10 -20.70 -13.68 -3.34
N TRP A 11 -20.96 -14.98 -3.20
CA TRP A 11 -20.17 -15.88 -2.37
C TRP A 11 -19.32 -16.81 -3.25
N HIS A 12 -18.06 -16.99 -2.87
CA HIS A 12 -17.15 -17.97 -3.45
C HIS A 12 -16.66 -18.90 -2.33
N GLY A 13 -17.28 -20.08 -2.23
CA GLY A 13 -17.10 -20.95 -1.07
C GLY A 13 -17.59 -20.26 0.20
N ARG A 14 -16.71 -20.15 1.21
CA ARG A 14 -17.00 -19.50 2.51
C ARG A 14 -16.67 -18.00 2.52
N SER A 15 -16.21 -17.43 1.41
CA SER A 15 -15.75 -16.05 1.31
C SER A 15 -16.74 -15.18 0.54
N GLN A 16 -16.93 -13.94 1.00
CA GLN A 16 -17.65 -12.92 0.23
C GLN A 16 -16.72 -12.34 -0.85
N ALA A 17 -17.26 -12.12 -2.04
CA ALA A 17 -16.54 -11.60 -3.19
C ALA A 17 -17.35 -10.51 -3.92
N VAL A 18 -16.64 -9.63 -4.62
CA VAL A 18 -17.22 -8.58 -5.47
C VAL A 18 -16.76 -8.78 -6.91
N ARG A 19 -17.69 -8.81 -7.86
CA ARG A 19 -17.35 -8.89 -9.29
C ARG A 19 -17.07 -7.47 -9.80
N LEU A 20 -15.79 -7.14 -9.97
CA LEU A 20 -15.38 -5.83 -10.49
C LEU A 20 -15.84 -5.64 -11.95
N PRO A 21 -16.55 -4.54 -12.27
CA PRO A 21 -16.83 -4.16 -13.65
C PRO A 21 -15.54 -3.87 -14.42
N MET A 22 -15.59 -3.93 -15.76
CA MET A 22 -14.41 -3.78 -16.62
C MET A 22 -13.63 -2.49 -16.34
N ALA A 23 -14.33 -1.37 -16.12
CA ALA A 23 -13.73 -0.06 -15.85
C ALA A 23 -12.97 0.03 -14.53
N PHE A 24 -13.21 -0.88 -13.58
CA PHE A 24 -12.60 -0.88 -12.24
C PHE A 24 -11.63 -2.05 -12.03
N ARG A 25 -11.20 -2.73 -13.10
CA ARG A 25 -10.21 -3.81 -12.99
C ARG A 25 -8.86 -3.24 -12.56
N LEU A 26 -8.27 -3.86 -11.54
CA LEU A 26 -6.93 -3.54 -11.05
C LEU A 26 -5.91 -4.52 -11.68
N PRO A 27 -4.67 -4.10 -11.89
CA PRO A 27 -3.61 -4.99 -12.37
C PRO A 27 -3.20 -6.01 -11.30
N GLY A 28 -2.62 -7.12 -11.75
CA GLY A 28 -2.08 -8.17 -10.88
C GLY A 28 -3.12 -9.19 -10.41
N ASP A 29 -2.70 -10.07 -9.49
CA ASP A 29 -3.53 -11.14 -8.90
C ASP A 29 -3.98 -10.83 -7.46
N ARG A 30 -3.42 -9.77 -6.86
CA ARG A 30 -3.59 -9.41 -5.45
C ARG A 30 -3.69 -7.90 -5.28
N VAL A 31 -4.47 -7.51 -4.28
CA VAL A 31 -4.71 -6.11 -3.91
C VAL A 31 -4.56 -5.96 -2.40
N ARG A 32 -4.14 -4.77 -1.97
CA ARG A 32 -4.22 -4.34 -0.57
C ARG A 32 -5.66 -3.90 -0.29
N VAL A 33 -6.18 -4.31 0.87
CA VAL A 33 -7.53 -3.95 1.31
C VAL A 33 -7.44 -3.16 2.62
N ARG A 34 -8.09 -1.99 2.67
CA ARG A 34 -8.23 -1.21 3.92
C ARG A 34 -9.65 -0.68 4.09
N ARG A 35 -10.10 -0.56 5.35
CA ARG A 35 -11.41 0.02 5.67
C ARG A 35 -11.32 1.55 5.63
N VAL A 36 -12.32 2.19 5.01
CA VAL A 36 -12.44 3.66 4.93
C VAL A 36 -13.90 4.03 5.13
N GLY A 37 -14.22 4.58 6.32
CA GLY A 37 -15.61 4.77 6.74
C GLY A 37 -16.39 3.45 6.67
N ASP A 38 -17.54 3.50 5.98
CA ASP A 38 -18.41 2.34 5.78
C ASP A 38 -17.98 1.43 4.63
N GLY A 39 -16.94 1.81 3.88
CA GLY A 39 -16.45 1.10 2.71
C GLY A 39 -15.10 0.41 2.90
N ILE A 40 -14.61 -0.15 1.79
CA ILE A 40 -13.24 -0.63 1.65
C ILE A 40 -12.58 0.05 0.45
N LEU A 41 -11.28 0.29 0.55
CA LEU A 41 -10.44 0.67 -0.57
C LEU A 41 -9.59 -0.52 -1.00
N LEU A 42 -9.57 -0.78 -2.30
CA LEU A 42 -8.70 -1.76 -2.95
C LEU A 42 -7.59 -1.01 -3.69
N GLU A 43 -6.34 -1.32 -3.36
CA GLU A 43 -5.17 -0.69 -3.97
C GLU A 43 -4.29 -1.78 -4.61
N PRO A 44 -3.76 -1.60 -5.84
CA PRO A 44 -2.81 -2.54 -6.42
C PRO A 44 -1.62 -2.78 -5.48
N ILE A 45 -1.18 -4.03 -5.40
CA ILE A 45 0.12 -4.31 -4.78
C ILE A 45 1.18 -4.07 -5.85
N VAL A 46 2.00 -3.03 -5.65
CA VAL A 46 3.21 -2.85 -6.45
C VAL A 46 4.17 -3.97 -6.05
N THR A 47 4.33 -4.97 -6.92
CA THR A 47 5.31 -6.06 -6.76
C THR A 47 6.56 -5.84 -7.61
N ASP A 48 6.53 -4.85 -8.49
CA ASP A 48 7.65 -4.51 -9.36
C ASP A 48 8.61 -3.60 -8.59
N ILE A 49 9.61 -4.23 -7.99
CA ILE A 49 10.68 -3.57 -7.23
C ILE A 49 11.49 -2.67 -8.16
N ASP A 50 11.70 -3.06 -9.42
CA ASP A 50 12.49 -2.29 -10.39
C ASP A 50 11.74 -1.01 -10.77
N ALA A 51 10.43 -1.09 -11.03
CA ALA A 51 9.60 0.09 -11.25
C ALA A 51 9.53 1.00 -10.02
N TRP A 52 9.56 0.42 -8.82
CA TRP A 52 9.61 1.20 -7.57
C TRP A 52 10.94 1.95 -7.42
N PHE A 53 12.08 1.31 -7.66
CA PHE A 53 13.39 1.98 -7.66
C PHE A 53 13.48 3.02 -8.78
N GLY A 54 13.02 2.71 -10.00
CA GLY A 54 12.97 3.69 -11.09
C GLY A 54 12.07 4.90 -10.77
N ALA A 55 11.05 4.73 -9.92
CA ALA A 55 10.27 5.85 -9.43
C ALA A 55 11.02 6.70 -8.39
N MET A 56 11.90 6.08 -7.60
CA MET A 56 12.78 6.78 -6.66
C MET A 56 13.88 7.55 -7.38
N ASP A 57 14.37 7.06 -8.52
CA ASP A 57 15.41 7.73 -9.31
C ASP A 57 15.00 9.15 -9.77
N ARG A 58 13.69 9.44 -9.86
CA ARG A 58 13.20 10.82 -10.11
C ARG A 58 13.61 11.83 -9.03
N PHE A 59 14.03 11.36 -7.87
CA PHE A 59 14.49 12.19 -6.75
C PHE A 59 16.01 12.09 -6.54
N ALA A 60 16.75 11.43 -7.44
CA ALA A 60 18.18 11.20 -7.27
C ALA A 60 19.00 12.51 -7.13
N ASP A 61 18.56 13.58 -7.77
CA ASP A 61 19.22 14.90 -7.73
C ASP A 61 18.74 15.79 -6.57
N VAL A 62 17.77 15.34 -5.77
CA VAL A 62 17.27 16.11 -4.63
C VAL A 62 18.17 15.85 -3.42
N PRO A 63 18.81 16.89 -2.83
CA PRO A 63 19.60 16.70 -1.62
C PRO A 63 18.73 16.12 -0.50
N PHE A 64 19.10 14.94 0.00
CA PHE A 64 18.36 14.22 1.01
C PHE A 64 19.24 14.02 2.25
N MET A 65 18.84 14.64 3.36
CA MET A 65 19.56 14.57 4.65
C MET A 65 21.05 14.94 4.52
N GLU A 66 21.37 16.11 3.95
CA GLU A 66 22.75 16.58 3.75
C GLU A 66 23.56 16.63 5.06
N GLU A 67 22.91 16.99 6.16
CA GLU A 67 23.50 17.03 7.50
C GLU A 67 23.50 15.65 8.21
N GLY A 68 23.12 14.60 7.48
CA GLY A 68 22.94 13.26 8.01
C GLY A 68 21.64 13.10 8.82
N ARG A 69 21.51 11.92 9.42
CA ARG A 69 20.38 11.62 10.31
C ARG A 69 20.66 12.22 11.68
N GLN A 70 19.71 12.98 12.23
CA GLN A 70 19.72 13.38 13.65
C GLN A 70 19.31 12.19 14.54
N GLN A 71 20.12 11.14 14.50
CA GLN A 71 19.89 9.93 15.28
C GLN A 71 20.17 10.22 16.76
N PRO A 72 19.21 10.01 17.67
CA PRO A 72 19.46 10.16 19.09
C PRO A 72 20.50 9.12 19.57
N PRO A 73 21.19 9.38 20.69
CA PRO A 73 22.09 8.40 21.29
C PRO A 73 21.35 7.10 21.59
N MET A 74 22.08 5.99 21.53
CA MET A 74 21.56 4.67 21.91
C MET A 74 21.00 4.77 23.35
N PRO A 75 19.73 4.37 23.58
CA PRO A 75 19.19 4.30 24.93
C PRO A 75 20.01 3.37 25.82
N GLU A 76 20.05 3.64 27.12
CA GLU A 76 20.68 2.73 28.07
C GLU A 76 20.05 1.33 28.01
N ALA A 77 20.90 0.31 28.16
CA ALA A 77 20.44 -1.06 28.23
C ALA A 77 19.52 -1.24 29.44
N LYS A 78 18.25 -1.55 29.20
CA LYS A 78 17.32 -1.95 30.26
C LYS A 78 17.54 -3.41 30.59
N THR A 79 17.71 -3.74 31.86
CA THR A 79 17.46 -5.11 32.35
C THR A 79 15.96 -5.36 32.21
N LEU A 80 15.57 -6.11 31.17
CA LEU A 80 14.16 -6.39 30.85
C LEU A 80 13.53 -7.44 31.77
N PHE A 81 14.35 -8.11 32.58
CA PHE A 81 13.93 -9.16 33.50
C PHE A 81 14.70 -9.01 34.81
N GLU A 82 13.95 -8.80 35.90
CA GLU A 82 14.32 -9.21 37.26
C GLU A 82 13.80 -10.63 37.51
#